data_AF-A0A1N7DIS0-F1
#
_entry.id   AF-A0A1N7DIS0-F1
#
_cell.length_a   1.000
_cell.length_b   1.000
_cell.length_c   1.000
_cell.angle_alpha   90.00
_cell.angle_beta   90.00
_cell.angle_gamma   90.00
#
_symmetry.space_group_name_H-M   'P 1'
#
loop_
_entity.id
_entity.type
_entity.pdbx_description
1 polymer ?
#
loop_
_entity_poly.entity_id
_entity_poly.type
_entity_poly.pdbx_seq_one_letter_code
_entity_poly.pdbx_strand_id
1 'polypeptide(L)'
;MLNPADDHVPAQLLHRYVPGLRFDTTLALEQPGTRAPRRLSGRDPWDEVDAVRGLLTAATAFLRIPPRRPPRWTTTDPADPLSVQALAARWLPELDCSWESEPPRLSPTSFRAMLLCLHHQDGVRWALVTGEEWLSGRQERPRALLVLDALLPSPWATGYNARLELQPRSARALGLRANPLKLPLAYRGIDGMALAVELKGTLRLEHRLTTAT
;
A
#
# COMPACT_ATOMS: atom_id res chain seq x y z
N MET A 1 -29.23 -21.78 -39.71
CA MET A 1 -29.33 -20.68 -38.72
C MET A 1 -28.59 -21.15 -37.48
N LEU A 2 -27.38 -20.65 -37.25
CA LEU A 2 -26.59 -20.94 -36.04
C LEU A 2 -26.90 -19.85 -35.01
N ASN A 3 -27.43 -20.26 -33.84
CA ASN A 3 -27.51 -19.41 -32.67
C ASN A 3 -26.09 -19.01 -32.25
N PRO A 4 -25.75 -17.73 -32.13
CA PRO A 4 -24.62 -17.34 -31.32
C PRO A 4 -25.06 -17.54 -29.88
N ALA A 5 -24.63 -18.65 -29.27
CA ALA A 5 -24.45 -18.65 -27.84
C ALA A 5 -23.44 -17.54 -27.57
N ASP A 6 -23.90 -16.41 -27.06
CA ASP A 6 -23.05 -15.46 -26.37
C ASP A 6 -22.40 -16.27 -25.24
N ASP A 7 -21.18 -16.75 -25.50
CA ASP A 7 -20.27 -17.25 -24.49
C ASP A 7 -20.02 -16.09 -23.53
N HIS A 8 -20.88 -15.95 -22.52
CA HIS A 8 -20.65 -15.12 -21.36
C HIS A 8 -19.46 -15.70 -20.61
N VAL A 9 -18.25 -15.38 -21.07
CA VAL A 9 -17.02 -15.68 -20.34
C VAL A 9 -17.18 -15.03 -18.96
N PRO A 10 -17.19 -15.81 -17.87
CA PRO A 10 -17.39 -15.27 -16.54
C PRO A 10 -16.29 -14.28 -16.22
N ALA A 11 -16.63 -13.17 -15.56
CA ALA A 11 -15.66 -12.15 -15.17
C ALA A 11 -14.58 -12.79 -14.27
N GLN A 12 -13.35 -12.86 -14.78
CA GLN A 12 -12.17 -13.36 -14.08
C GLN A 12 -11.49 -12.21 -13.34
N LEU A 13 -10.94 -12.50 -12.15
CA LEU A 13 -10.09 -11.55 -11.44
C LEU A 13 -8.67 -11.60 -12.01
N LEU A 14 -8.14 -10.42 -12.32
CA LEU A 14 -6.80 -10.25 -12.86
C LEU A 14 -5.97 -9.41 -11.89
N HIS A 15 -4.80 -9.92 -11.49
CA HIS A 15 -3.84 -9.16 -10.68
C HIS A 15 -2.74 -8.60 -11.57
N ARG A 16 -2.49 -7.29 -11.46
CA ARG A 16 -1.43 -6.57 -12.16
C ARG A 16 -0.47 -5.99 -11.13
N TYR A 17 0.72 -6.56 -11.03
CA TYR A 17 1.73 -6.10 -10.08
C TYR A 17 2.60 -4.99 -10.68
N VAL A 18 3.14 -4.12 -9.82
CA VAL A 18 4.10 -3.11 -10.25
C VAL A 18 5.34 -3.83 -10.83
N PRO A 19 5.83 -3.45 -12.03
CA PRO A 19 6.95 -4.14 -12.68
C PRO A 19 8.19 -4.25 -11.80
N GLY A 20 8.94 -5.35 -11.84
CA GLY A 20 10.18 -5.47 -11.06
C GLY A 20 10.00 -5.94 -9.61
N LEU A 21 8.77 -6.10 -9.13
CA LEU A 21 8.48 -6.94 -7.97
C LEU A 21 8.91 -8.38 -8.27
N ARG A 22 9.99 -8.81 -7.61
CA ARG A 22 10.53 -10.16 -7.66
C ARG A 22 10.03 -10.93 -6.44
N PHE A 23 9.02 -11.77 -6.64
CA PHE A 23 8.46 -12.64 -5.58
C PHE A 23 9.39 -13.82 -5.23
N ASP A 24 10.46 -13.99 -6.01
CA ASP A 24 11.55 -14.94 -5.82
C ASP A 24 12.62 -14.43 -4.85
N THR A 25 12.69 -13.12 -4.61
CA THR A 25 13.50 -12.56 -3.52
C THR A 25 12.68 -12.54 -2.25
N THR A 26 13.05 -13.39 -1.29
CA THR A 26 12.66 -13.22 0.10
C THR A 26 13.08 -11.80 0.50
N LEU A 27 12.12 -10.87 0.53
CA LEU A 27 12.27 -9.58 1.20
C LEU A 27 12.38 -9.90 2.69
N ALA A 28 13.56 -10.36 3.08
CA ALA A 28 13.97 -10.52 4.46
C ALA A 28 14.20 -9.12 5.03
N LEU A 29 13.16 -8.28 5.08
CA LEU A 29 13.18 -7.16 6.00
C LEU A 29 13.12 -7.84 7.36
N GLU A 30 14.19 -7.70 8.13
CA GLU A 30 14.24 -8.20 9.50
C GLU A 30 12.99 -7.69 10.22
N GLN A 31 12.20 -8.63 10.72
CA GLN A 31 10.98 -8.39 11.47
C GLN A 31 11.31 -7.39 12.61
N PRO A 32 10.67 -6.21 12.70
CA PRO A 32 10.80 -5.40 13.88
C PRO A 32 10.15 -6.17 15.03
N GLY A 33 10.96 -6.82 15.85
CA GLY A 33 10.54 -7.49 17.08
C GLY A 33 9.73 -8.78 16.84
N THR A 34 10.39 -9.92 17.05
CA THR A 34 9.75 -11.19 17.39
C THR A 34 9.01 -11.06 18.73
N ARG A 35 7.80 -10.53 18.72
CA ARG A 35 6.81 -10.73 19.80
C ARG A 35 5.50 -11.16 19.17
N ALA A 36 4.87 -12.16 19.79
CA ALA A 36 3.61 -12.80 19.42
C ALA A 36 2.58 -11.83 18.79
N PRO A 37 1.70 -12.30 17.88
CA PRO A 37 0.70 -11.44 17.23
C PRO A 37 -0.07 -10.65 18.29
N ARG A 38 0.31 -9.38 18.46
CA ARG A 38 -0.35 -8.49 19.39
C ARG A 38 -1.74 -8.27 18.82
N ARG A 39 -2.76 -8.71 19.56
CA ARG A 39 -4.11 -8.20 19.35
C ARG A 39 -4.00 -6.68 19.29
N LEU A 40 -4.60 -6.11 18.25
CA LEU A 40 -4.75 -4.68 17.95
C LEU A 40 -5.52 -3.90 19.04
N SER A 41 -5.43 -4.29 20.30
CA SER A 41 -5.94 -3.54 21.44
C SER A 41 -4.81 -2.66 21.96
N GLY A 42 -4.75 -1.44 21.44
CA GLY A 42 -3.80 -0.39 21.81
C GLY A 42 -2.49 -0.45 21.02
N ARG A 43 -2.40 0.32 19.93
CA ARG A 43 -1.13 0.54 19.23
C ARG A 43 -0.47 1.81 19.77
N ASP A 44 0.76 1.65 20.25
CA ASP A 44 1.63 2.78 20.56
C ASP A 44 2.04 3.47 19.24
N PRO A 45 2.13 4.80 19.18
CA PRO A 45 2.55 5.56 17.99
C PRO A 45 3.95 5.18 17.47
N TRP A 46 4.75 4.48 18.29
CA TRP A 46 6.05 3.91 17.92
C TRP A 46 5.95 2.85 16.82
N ASP A 47 4.84 2.11 16.75
CA ASP A 47 4.68 1.03 15.77
C ASP A 47 4.52 1.59 14.34
N GLU A 48 3.82 2.71 14.16
CA GLU A 48 3.59 3.29 12.82
C GLU A 48 4.86 3.96 12.25
N VAL A 49 5.71 4.56 13.08
CA VAL A 49 6.99 5.12 12.61
C VAL A 49 7.90 4.02 12.06
N ASP A 50 8.01 2.90 12.78
CA ASP A 50 8.80 1.76 12.33
C ASP A 50 8.15 1.06 11.13
N ALA A 51 6.81 1.05 11.03
CA ALA A 51 6.09 0.61 9.84
C ALA A 51 6.46 1.45 8.62
N VAL A 52 6.42 2.77 8.72
CA VAL A 52 6.82 3.70 7.64
C VAL A 52 8.26 3.42 7.20
N ARG A 53 9.19 3.24 8.14
CA ARG A 53 10.59 2.89 7.81
C ARG A 53 10.69 1.55 7.08
N GLY A 54 9.94 0.54 7.52
CA GLY A 54 9.87 -0.77 6.86
C GLY A 54 9.33 -0.67 5.44
N LEU A 55 8.26 0.10 5.22
CA LEU A 55 7.65 0.32 3.91
C LEU A 55 8.58 1.11 2.97
N LEU A 56 9.27 2.14 3.47
CA LEU A 56 10.27 2.87 2.71
C LEU A 56 11.45 1.96 2.33
N THR A 57 11.89 1.06 3.22
CA THR A 57 12.89 0.04 2.89
C THR A 57 12.39 -0.89 1.77
N ALA A 58 11.15 -1.38 1.87
CA ALA A 58 10.54 -2.18 0.80
C ALA A 58 10.44 -1.40 -0.54
N ALA A 59 10.11 -0.11 -0.48
CA ALA A 59 10.07 0.77 -1.64
C ALA A 59 11.45 0.94 -2.30
N THR A 60 12.55 1.04 -1.52
CA THR A 60 13.91 1.06 -2.09
C THR A 60 14.22 -0.23 -2.85
N ALA A 61 13.80 -1.39 -2.33
CA ALA A 61 13.97 -2.66 -3.01
C ALA A 61 13.18 -2.72 -4.32
N PHE A 62 11.95 -2.19 -4.34
CA PHE A 62 11.18 -2.06 -5.58
C PHE A 62 11.95 -1.21 -6.58
N LEU A 63 12.37 -0.02 -6.15
CA LEU A 63 13.11 0.93 -6.97
C LEU A 63 14.54 0.48 -7.31
N ARG A 64 14.98 -0.71 -6.90
CA ARG A 64 16.35 -1.23 -7.11
C ARG A 64 17.44 -0.30 -6.60
N ILE A 65 17.13 0.43 -5.54
CA ILE A 65 18.10 1.27 -4.82
C ILE A 65 18.88 0.38 -3.85
N PRO A 66 20.21 0.55 -3.72
CA PRO A 66 20.98 -0.16 -2.72
C PRO A 66 20.41 0.01 -1.31
N PRO A 67 20.31 -1.07 -0.51
CA PRO A 67 19.71 -1.00 0.82
C PRO A 67 20.47 -0.01 1.71
N ARG A 68 19.73 0.87 2.38
CA ARG A 68 20.26 1.81 3.38
C ARG A 68 19.62 1.54 4.73
N ARG A 69 20.31 1.89 5.81
CA ARG A 69 19.71 1.84 7.14
C ARG A 69 18.85 3.09 7.37
N PRO A 70 17.59 2.96 7.82
CA PRO A 70 16.77 4.10 8.17
C PRO A 70 17.39 4.88 9.34
N PRO A 71 17.34 6.23 9.31
CA PRO A 71 17.82 7.05 10.41
C PRO A 71 16.97 6.79 11.67
N ARG A 72 17.64 6.37 12.76
CA ARG A 72 16.96 6.03 14.03
C ARG A 72 16.55 7.27 14.84
N TRP A 73 17.24 8.39 14.66
CA TRP A 73 17.10 9.59 15.51
C TRP A 73 16.18 10.68 14.97
N THR A 74 15.61 10.48 13.77
CA THR A 74 14.74 11.50 13.19
C THR A 74 13.35 11.42 13.81
N THR A 75 12.93 12.50 14.46
CA THR A 75 11.53 12.73 14.84
C THR A 75 10.69 12.74 13.56
N THR A 76 9.74 11.82 13.46
CA THR A 76 8.78 11.74 12.36
C THR A 76 7.41 11.55 12.99
N ASP A 77 6.47 12.39 12.60
CA ASP A 77 5.07 12.22 12.94
C ASP A 77 4.42 11.40 11.83
N PRO A 78 4.06 10.12 12.07
CA PRO A 78 3.45 9.29 11.04
C PRO A 78 2.05 9.77 10.67
N ALA A 79 1.39 10.59 11.49
CA ALA A 79 0.08 11.16 11.21
C ALA A 79 0.13 12.35 10.23
N ASP A 80 1.29 12.98 10.07
CA ASP A 80 1.51 14.08 9.11
C ASP A 80 2.20 13.56 7.83
N PRO A 81 1.50 13.52 6.69
CA PRO A 81 2.08 13.10 5.42
C PRO A 81 3.32 13.91 5.00
N LEU A 82 3.39 15.20 5.35
CA LEU A 82 4.54 16.05 5.02
C LEU A 82 5.77 15.68 5.85
N SER A 83 5.57 15.29 7.12
CA SER A 83 6.63 14.76 7.98
C SER A 83 7.22 13.46 7.40
N VAL A 84 6.37 12.56 6.89
CA VAL A 84 6.79 11.32 6.24
C VAL A 84 7.47 11.59 4.89
N GLN A 85 6.96 12.52 4.09
CA GLN A 85 7.63 12.96 2.85
C GLN A 85 9.02 13.53 3.14
N ALA A 86 9.16 14.37 4.16
CA ALA A 86 10.44 14.94 4.56
C ALA A 86 11.42 13.86 5.06
N LEU A 87 10.94 12.84 5.78
CA LEU A 87 11.75 11.68 6.14
C LEU A 87 12.28 10.96 4.89
N ALA A 88 11.39 10.65 3.94
CA ALA A 88 11.77 9.96 2.71
C ALA A 88 12.79 10.77 1.90
N ALA A 89 12.56 12.07 1.69
CA ALA A 89 13.44 12.95 0.92
C ALA A 89 14.84 13.09 1.54
N ARG A 90 14.95 13.16 2.87
CA ARG A 90 16.26 13.21 3.55
C ARG A 90 17.00 11.89 3.48
N TRP A 91 16.29 10.76 3.59
CA TRP A 91 16.90 9.44 3.64
C TRP A 91 17.27 8.89 2.26
N LEU A 92 16.47 9.22 1.25
CA LEU A 92 16.57 8.75 -0.13
C LEU A 92 16.74 9.95 -1.08
N PRO A 93 17.87 10.68 -1.03
CA PRO A 93 18.12 11.89 -1.83
C PRO A 93 18.11 11.67 -3.35
N GLU A 94 18.32 10.44 -3.81
CA GLU A 94 18.17 10.03 -5.22
C GLU A 94 16.71 9.95 -5.69
N LEU A 95 15.74 10.05 -4.78
CA LEU A 95 14.33 10.00 -5.10
C LEU A 95 13.70 11.39 -5.07
N ASP A 96 12.81 11.61 -6.02
CA ASP A 96 11.80 12.65 -5.93
C ASP A 96 10.62 12.10 -5.12
N CYS A 97 10.38 12.75 -3.98
CA CYS A 97 9.35 12.40 -3.03
C CYS A 97 8.25 13.46 -3.08
N SER A 98 7.04 13.08 -3.49
CA SER A 98 5.92 14.02 -3.61
C SER A 98 4.65 13.46 -2.98
N TRP A 99 3.98 14.31 -2.20
CA TRP A 99 2.67 14.00 -1.66
C TRP A 99 1.57 14.37 -2.66
N GLU A 100 0.61 13.48 -2.85
CA GLU A 100 -0.58 13.69 -3.65
C GLU A 100 -1.82 13.42 -2.82
N SER A 101 -2.76 14.36 -2.78
CA SER A 101 -4.03 14.18 -2.05
C SER A 101 -5.05 13.33 -2.84
N GLU A 102 -4.79 13.10 -4.13
CA GLU A 102 -5.64 12.26 -4.97
C GLU A 102 -5.32 10.77 -4.80
N PRO A 103 -6.30 9.87 -5.05
CA PRO A 103 -6.05 8.44 -5.11
C PRO A 103 -4.99 8.11 -6.18
N PRO A 104 -4.13 7.12 -5.93
CA PRO A 104 -3.06 6.77 -6.85
C PRO A 104 -3.65 6.27 -8.17
N ARG A 105 -3.15 6.79 -9.29
CA ARG A 105 -3.38 6.20 -10.61
C ARG A 105 -2.13 5.41 -10.99
N LEU A 106 -2.11 4.10 -10.85
CA LEU A 106 -0.98 3.33 -11.35
C LEU A 106 -0.94 3.47 -12.87
N SER A 107 0.09 4.13 -13.38
CA SER A 107 0.34 4.11 -14.80
C SER A 107 1.05 2.80 -15.14
N PRO A 108 0.59 2.04 -16.14
CA PRO A 108 1.28 0.85 -16.60
C PRO A 108 2.66 1.17 -17.20
N THR A 109 2.93 2.44 -17.53
CA THR A 109 4.15 2.87 -18.22
C THR A 109 5.19 3.54 -17.31
N SER A 110 4.82 3.96 -16.10
CA SER A 110 5.77 4.62 -15.18
C SER A 110 6.05 3.73 -13.98
N PHE A 111 7.30 3.28 -13.86
CA PHE A 111 7.72 2.54 -12.68
C PHE A 111 7.94 3.49 -11.49
N ARG A 112 7.08 3.37 -10.47
CA ARG A 112 7.11 4.20 -9.27
C ARG A 112 6.66 3.42 -8.04
N ALA A 113 7.24 3.72 -6.87
CA ALA A 113 6.75 3.21 -5.60
C ALA A 113 5.77 4.22 -4.98
N MET A 114 4.72 3.72 -4.34
CA MET A 114 3.67 4.56 -3.78
C MET A 114 3.26 4.05 -2.40
N LEU A 115 3.30 4.92 -1.39
CA LEU A 115 2.79 4.63 -0.06
C LEU A 115 1.45 5.35 0.12
N LEU A 116 0.41 4.60 0.49
CA LEU A 116 -0.90 5.14 0.86
C LEU A 116 -0.87 5.59 2.31
N CYS A 117 -1.47 6.74 2.60
CA CYS A 117 -1.88 7.09 3.96
C CYS A 117 -3.39 6.90 4.09
N LEU A 118 -3.78 5.98 4.96
CA LEU A 118 -5.15 5.60 5.22
C LEU A 118 -5.55 6.09 6.60
N HIS A 119 -6.63 6.86 6.70
CA HIS A 119 -7.22 7.20 7.96
C HIS A 119 -8.25 6.16 8.36
N HIS A 120 -8.21 5.71 9.61
CA HIS A 120 -9.20 4.84 10.22
C HIS A 120 -9.59 5.37 11.60
N GLN A 121 -10.57 4.75 12.25
CA GLN A 121 -11.15 5.24 13.49
C GLN A 121 -10.13 5.40 14.66
N ASP A 122 -9.03 4.64 14.62
CA ASP A 122 -8.03 4.57 15.70
C ASP A 122 -6.71 5.27 15.30
N GLY A 123 -6.63 5.92 14.14
CA GLY A 123 -5.43 6.62 13.70
C GLY A 123 -5.18 6.55 12.19
N VAL A 124 -3.91 6.66 11.82
CA VAL A 124 -3.44 6.53 10.44
C VAL A 124 -2.78 5.18 10.23
N ARG A 125 -2.78 4.72 8.98
CA ARG A 125 -2.13 3.50 8.56
C ARG A 125 -1.45 3.70 7.22
N TRP A 126 -0.18 3.32 7.16
CA TRP A 126 0.60 3.38 5.93
C TRP A 126 0.66 2.01 5.24
N ALA A 127 0.59 2.00 3.91
CA ALA A 127 0.72 0.78 3.13
C ALA A 127 1.43 1.04 1.79
N LEU A 128 2.33 0.16 1.38
CA LEU A 128 3.03 0.23 0.10
C LEU A 128 2.20 -0.45 -0.99
N VAL A 129 1.88 0.27 -2.07
CA VAL A 129 1.18 -0.29 -3.22
C VAL A 129 2.09 -1.22 -4.00
N THR A 130 1.63 -2.46 -4.22
CA THR A 130 2.36 -3.48 -4.97
C THR A 130 1.65 -3.92 -6.24
N GLY A 131 0.38 -3.57 -6.41
CA GLY A 131 -0.37 -3.86 -7.62
C GLY A 131 -1.83 -3.46 -7.56
N GLU A 132 -2.57 -3.93 -8.55
CA GLU A 132 -3.99 -3.70 -8.74
C GLU A 132 -4.72 -5.01 -9.00
N GLU A 133 -5.97 -5.05 -8.56
CA GLU A 133 -6.92 -6.07 -8.97
C GLU A 133 -7.95 -5.49 -9.93
N TRP A 134 -8.18 -6.20 -11.03
CA TRP A 134 -9.09 -5.85 -12.10
C TRP A 134 -10.11 -6.98 -12.32
N LEU A 135 -11.30 -6.63 -12.82
CA LEU A 135 -12.22 -7.61 -13.40
C LEU A 135 -12.00 -7.68 -14.92
N SER A 136 -11.92 -8.90 -15.47
CA SER A 136 -11.81 -9.10 -16.92
C SER A 136 -13.04 -8.55 -17.62
N GLY A 137 -12.83 -7.81 -18.72
CA GLY A 137 -13.93 -7.19 -19.48
C GLY A 137 -14.15 -5.72 -19.11
N ARG A 138 -13.43 -4.84 -19.83
CA ARG A 138 -13.69 -3.40 -20.01
C ARG A 138 -13.91 -2.53 -18.76
N GLN A 139 -13.40 -2.88 -17.58
CA GLN A 139 -13.32 -1.87 -16.52
C GLN A 139 -12.26 -0.82 -16.86
N GLU A 140 -12.63 0.46 -16.81
CA GLU A 140 -11.71 1.59 -16.97
C GLU A 140 -10.83 1.82 -15.74
N ARG A 141 -11.17 1.19 -14.60
CA ARG A 141 -10.52 1.41 -13.31
C ARG A 141 -10.31 0.11 -12.54
N PRO A 142 -9.27 0.03 -11.70
CA PRO A 142 -9.05 -1.11 -10.83
C PRO A 142 -10.18 -1.25 -9.79
N ARG A 143 -10.50 -2.49 -9.43
CA ARG A 143 -11.44 -2.82 -8.36
C ARG A 143 -10.82 -2.62 -6.98
N ALA A 144 -9.54 -2.90 -6.84
CA ALA A 144 -8.81 -2.79 -5.58
C ALA A 144 -7.32 -2.53 -5.81
N LEU A 145 -6.66 -1.97 -4.80
CA LEU A 145 -5.20 -1.94 -4.71
C LEU A 145 -4.71 -3.11 -3.87
N LEU A 146 -3.64 -3.75 -4.33
CA LEU A 146 -2.88 -4.74 -3.59
C LEU A 146 -1.75 -4.02 -2.87
N VAL A 147 -1.61 -4.25 -1.56
CA VAL A 147 -0.67 -3.49 -0.74
C VAL A 147 0.10 -4.36 0.26
N LEU A 148 1.28 -3.89 0.63
CA LEU A 148 2.04 -4.35 1.78
C LEU A 148 1.82 -3.42 2.96
N ASP A 149 1.51 -4.03 4.10
CA ASP A 149 1.31 -3.39 5.38
C ASP A 149 2.33 -3.97 6.36
N ALA A 150 3.22 -3.12 6.87
CA ALA A 150 4.32 -3.57 7.74
C ALA A 150 3.83 -4.02 9.12
N LEU A 151 2.57 -3.75 9.48
CA LEU A 151 1.98 -4.08 10.77
C LEU A 151 1.04 -5.28 10.72
N LEU A 152 0.91 -5.91 9.55
CA LEU A 152 0.25 -7.21 9.42
C LEU A 152 1.27 -8.35 9.52
N PRO A 153 0.88 -9.49 10.09
CA PRO A 153 1.75 -10.66 10.17
C PRO A 153 2.21 -11.11 8.77
N SER A 154 3.46 -11.56 8.71
CA SER A 154 4.06 -12.29 7.58
C SER A 154 3.14 -13.44 7.13
N PRO A 155 3.04 -13.76 5.82
CA PRO A 155 4.10 -13.66 4.81
C PRO A 155 4.09 -12.38 3.96
N TRP A 156 5.29 -11.80 3.78
CA TRP A 156 5.58 -10.88 2.66
C TRP A 156 5.96 -11.62 1.35
N ALA A 157 5.82 -12.95 1.33
CA ALA A 157 6.09 -13.79 0.17
C ALA A 157 4.95 -13.83 -0.87
N THR A 158 3.81 -13.18 -0.60
CA THR A 158 2.59 -13.25 -1.43
C THR A 158 2.38 -12.03 -2.34
N GLY A 159 3.37 -11.14 -2.44
CA GLY A 159 3.29 -9.93 -3.25
C GLY A 159 2.41 -8.81 -2.67
N TYR A 160 1.49 -9.14 -1.77
CA TYR A 160 0.72 -8.24 -0.93
C TYR A 160 0.25 -9.00 0.32
N ASN A 161 -0.04 -8.30 1.41
CA ASN A 161 -0.65 -8.87 2.63
C ASN A 161 -1.93 -8.14 3.07
N ALA A 162 -2.33 -7.12 2.31
CA ALA A 162 -3.63 -6.48 2.42
C ALA A 162 -4.14 -5.98 1.07
N ARG A 163 -5.43 -5.67 1.04
CA ARG A 163 -6.16 -5.19 -0.13
C ARG A 163 -7.05 -4.03 0.26
N LEU A 164 -6.99 -2.93 -0.51
CA LEU A 164 -7.88 -1.78 -0.39
C LEU A 164 -8.92 -1.81 -1.51
N GLU A 165 -10.19 -2.00 -1.16
CA GLU A 165 -11.30 -2.02 -2.11
C GLU A 165 -11.67 -0.60 -2.54
N LEU A 166 -11.61 -0.30 -3.85
CA LEU A 166 -11.83 1.03 -4.41
C LEU A 166 -13.30 1.31 -4.78
N GLN A 167 -14.17 0.30 -4.68
CA GLN A 167 -15.59 0.48 -4.90
C GLN A 167 -16.18 1.38 -3.82
N PRO A 168 -16.92 2.45 -4.18
CA PRO A 168 -17.58 3.28 -3.19
C PRO A 168 -18.45 2.44 -2.26
N ARG A 169 -18.37 2.71 -0.95
CA ARG A 169 -19.17 2.04 0.09
C ARG A 169 -18.82 0.56 0.30
N SER A 170 -17.68 0.09 -0.19
CA SER A 170 -17.17 -1.26 0.10
C SER A 170 -17.09 -1.55 1.61
N ALA A 171 -16.84 -0.53 2.43
CA ALA A 171 -16.86 -0.62 3.88
C ALA A 171 -18.23 -1.04 4.49
N ARG A 172 -19.35 -0.85 3.78
CA ARG A 172 -20.69 -1.23 4.30
C ARG A 172 -20.80 -2.73 4.58
N ALA A 173 -20.09 -3.55 3.81
CA ALA A 173 -20.04 -5.00 4.01
C ALA A 173 -19.25 -5.42 5.27
N LEU A 174 -18.60 -4.48 5.97
CA LEU A 174 -17.85 -4.74 7.21
C LEU A 174 -18.71 -4.67 8.49
N GLY A 175 -19.99 -4.30 8.38
CA GLY A 175 -20.93 -4.24 9.51
C GLY A 175 -20.68 -3.09 10.49
N LEU A 176 -21.31 -3.15 11.69
CA LEU A 176 -21.33 -2.10 12.73
C LEU A 176 -19.95 -1.70 13.31
N ARG A 177 -18.88 -2.41 12.97
CA ARG A 177 -17.50 -2.08 13.39
C ARG A 177 -16.87 -0.96 12.56
N ALA A 178 -17.48 -0.62 11.42
CA ALA A 178 -17.12 0.54 10.63
C ALA A 178 -18.02 1.69 11.03
N ASN A 179 -17.48 2.84 11.47
CA ASN A 179 -18.30 4.06 11.59
C ASN A 179 -18.83 4.41 10.19
N PRO A 180 -20.14 4.23 9.91
CA PRO A 180 -20.67 4.28 8.54
C PRO A 180 -20.74 5.70 7.98
N LEU A 181 -20.40 6.72 8.77
CA LEU A 181 -20.60 8.12 8.43
C LEU A 181 -19.37 8.83 7.83
N LYS A 182 -18.17 8.23 7.81
CA LYS A 182 -16.96 8.96 7.37
C LYS A 182 -15.93 8.19 6.53
N LEU A 183 -15.90 6.85 6.57
CA LEU A 183 -14.80 6.06 5.96
C LEU A 183 -15.34 5.15 4.84
N PRO A 184 -15.15 5.49 3.55
CA PRO A 184 -15.90 4.87 2.45
C PRO A 184 -15.34 3.53 1.94
N LEU A 185 -14.09 3.18 2.26
CA LEU A 185 -13.38 2.06 1.64
C LEU A 185 -13.12 0.92 2.62
N ALA A 186 -13.22 -0.32 2.15
CA ALA A 186 -12.83 -1.51 2.91
C ALA A 186 -11.35 -1.80 2.72
N TYR A 187 -10.63 -1.94 3.82
CA TYR A 187 -9.26 -2.40 3.88
C TYR A 187 -9.23 -3.79 4.53
N ARG A 188 -8.70 -4.80 3.85
CA ARG A 188 -8.71 -6.19 4.31
C ARG A 188 -7.33 -6.79 4.32
N GLY A 189 -6.90 -7.31 5.47
CA GLY A 189 -5.70 -8.13 5.59
C GLY A 189 -5.95 -9.58 5.19
N ILE A 190 -4.90 -10.27 4.75
CA ILE A 190 -4.96 -11.72 4.47
C ILE A 190 -5.12 -12.57 5.74
N ASP A 191 -4.86 -11.97 6.91
CA ASP A 191 -5.03 -12.55 8.25
C ASP A 191 -6.48 -12.49 8.75
N GLY A 192 -7.41 -12.01 7.92
CA GLY A 192 -8.82 -11.82 8.28
C GLY A 192 -9.11 -10.48 8.96
N MET A 193 -8.11 -9.62 9.15
CA MET A 193 -8.32 -8.24 9.60
C MET A 193 -9.16 -7.48 8.57
N ALA A 194 -10.09 -6.66 9.04
CA ALA A 194 -10.82 -5.73 8.19
C ALA A 194 -11.06 -4.39 8.89
N LEU A 195 -10.81 -3.30 8.17
CA LEU A 195 -10.98 -1.92 8.62
C LEU A 195 -11.77 -1.12 7.59
N ALA A 196 -12.60 -0.21 8.08
CA ALA A 196 -13.09 0.88 7.24
C ALA A 196 -12.07 2.01 7.25
N VAL A 197 -11.74 2.53 6.06
CA VAL A 197 -10.71 3.55 5.88
C VAL A 197 -11.15 4.65 4.91
N GLU A 198 -10.45 5.79 5.00
CA GLU A 198 -10.47 6.88 4.05
C GLU A 198 -9.03 7.06 3.54
N LEU A 199 -8.87 7.13 2.22
CA LEU A 199 -7.57 7.44 1.64
C LEU A 199 -7.32 8.94 1.77
N LYS A 200 -6.30 9.33 2.54
CA LYS A 200 -5.88 10.73 2.67
C LYS A 200 -5.02 11.21 1.50
N GLY A 201 -4.30 10.28 0.90
CA GLY A 201 -3.45 10.54 -0.24
C GLY A 201 -2.34 9.52 -0.35
N THR A 202 -1.39 9.83 -1.22
CA THR A 202 -0.30 8.95 -1.62
C THR A 202 1.01 9.71 -1.59
N LEU A 203 2.03 9.13 -0.95
CA LEU A 203 3.41 9.52 -1.13
C LEU A 203 3.98 8.78 -2.34
N ARG A 204 4.31 9.52 -3.40
CA ARG A 204 5.02 9.01 -4.58
C ARG A 204 6.52 9.07 -4.37
N LEU A 205 7.20 8.00 -4.79
CA LEU A 205 8.63 7.83 -4.75
C LEU A 205 9.11 7.43 -6.15
N GLU A 206 9.85 8.32 -6.80
CA GLU A 206 10.33 8.16 -8.17
C GLU A 206 11.82 8.46 -8.24
N HIS A 207 12.56 7.75 -9.09
CA HIS A 207 13.97 8.08 -9.33
C HIS A 207 14.07 9.49 -9.88
N ARG A 208 14.92 10.31 -9.25
CA ARG A 208 15.24 11.62 -9.80
C ARG A 208 15.93 11.40 -11.13
N LEU A 209 15.34 11.93 -12.20
CA LEU A 209 15.98 11.93 -13.50
C LEU A 209 17.21 12.84 -13.40
N THR A 210 18.40 12.25 -13.33
CA THR A 210 19.63 12.99 -13.56
C THR A 210 19.64 13.39 -15.02
N THR A 211 19.31 14.65 -15.31
CA THR A 211 19.66 15.26 -16.60
C THR A 211 21.18 15.16 -16.72
N ALA A 212 21.64 14.26 -17.59
CA ALA A 212 23.03 14.24 -18.02
C ALA A 212 23.31 15.60 -18.65
N THR A 213 24.11 16.42 -17.98
CA THR A 213 24.78 17.60 -18.54
C THR A 213 26.00 17.18 -19.32
#